data_AF-A0A009RNS0-F1
#
_entry.id   AF-A0A009RNS0-F1
#
_cell.length_a   1.000
_cell.length_b   1.000
_cell.length_c   1.000
_cell.angle_alpha   90.00
_cell.angle_beta   90.00
_cell.angle_gamma   90.00
#
_symmetry.space_group_name_H-M   'P 1'
#
loop_
_entity.id
_entity.type
_entity.pdbx_description
1 polymer ?
#
loop_
_entity_poly.entity_id
_entity_poly.type
_entity_poly.pdbx_seq_one_letter_code
_entity_poly.pdbx_strand_id
1 'polypeptide(L)'
;MMTYLAIQTINSETDLEGHAFEANKKINFNLKQLNNQIELLPEKVEDLGGENPSALKYLSLVNETIHQNSLLVGFDYPKYEPNLAFSYDTKSKVYDPLNIYFKSLTR
;
A
#
# COMPACT_ATOMS: atom_id res chain seq x y z
N MET A 1 -18.35 -23.08 -1.90
CA MET A 1 -16.92 -23.23 -1.58
C MET A 1 -16.43 -21.84 -1.15
N MET A 2 -16.14 -21.63 0.14
CA MET A 2 -15.53 -20.37 0.58
C MET A 2 -14.08 -20.37 0.09
N THR A 3 -13.77 -19.51 -0.87
CA THR A 3 -12.40 -19.25 -1.29
C THR A 3 -11.74 -18.43 -0.19
N TYR A 4 -10.88 -19.05 0.60
CA TYR A 4 -10.07 -18.34 1.57
C TYR A 4 -9.10 -17.41 0.83
N LEU A 5 -9.10 -16.13 1.20
CA LEU A 5 -8.15 -15.16 0.69
C LEU A 5 -6.75 -15.56 1.18
N ALA A 6 -5.82 -15.77 0.26
CA ALA A 6 -4.43 -16.03 0.60
C ALA A 6 -3.74 -14.70 0.91
N ILE A 7 -3.94 -14.15 2.10
CA ILE A 7 -3.38 -12.86 2.49
C ILE A 7 -1.89 -12.98 2.84
N GLN A 8 -1.07 -12.10 2.28
CA GLN A 8 0.35 -11.94 2.60
C GLN A 8 0.56 -10.84 3.65
N THR A 9 1.47 -11.07 4.61
CA THR A 9 1.84 -10.06 5.62
C THR A 9 2.86 -9.07 5.05
N ILE A 10 2.57 -7.78 5.21
CA ILE A 10 3.41 -6.66 4.80
C ILE A 10 4.48 -6.45 5.88
N ASN A 11 5.76 -6.43 5.50
CA ASN A 11 6.87 -6.16 6.41
C ASN A 11 7.74 -5.04 5.81
N SER A 12 7.65 -3.84 6.37
CA SER A 12 8.48 -2.68 6.01
C SER A 12 8.51 -1.70 7.17
N GLU A 13 9.68 -1.13 7.48
CA GLU A 13 9.85 -0.15 8.57
C GLU A 13 9.58 1.27 8.09
N THR A 14 10.10 1.67 6.93
CA THR A 14 9.84 2.98 6.32
C THR A 14 9.95 2.91 4.78
N ASP A 15 9.37 3.89 4.08
CA ASP A 15 9.40 3.94 2.61
C ASP A 15 10.75 4.38 2.04
N LEU A 16 11.60 5.02 2.86
CA LEU A 16 12.91 5.54 2.43
C LEU A 16 14.02 4.48 2.43
N GLU A 17 13.82 3.34 3.08
CA GLU A 17 14.82 2.28 3.22
C GLU A 17 14.89 1.30 2.03
N GLY A 18 14.13 1.57 0.96
CA GLY A 18 14.17 0.76 -0.27
C GLY A 18 13.39 -0.55 -0.21
N HIS A 19 12.66 -0.82 0.88
CA HIS A 19 11.79 -1.99 1.03
C HIS A 19 10.34 -1.75 0.58
N ALA A 20 9.99 -0.52 0.20
CA ALA A 20 8.63 -0.12 -0.15
C ALA A 20 8.05 -0.89 -1.36
N PHE A 21 8.87 -1.20 -2.36
CA PHE A 21 8.42 -1.96 -3.54
C PHE A 21 8.01 -3.40 -3.21
N GLU A 22 8.73 -4.08 -2.31
CA GLU A 22 8.36 -5.42 -1.85
C GLU A 22 7.08 -5.39 -0.99
N ALA A 23 6.90 -4.33 -0.18
CA ALA A 23 5.63 -4.12 0.52
C ALA A 23 4.47 -3.91 -0.47
N ASN A 24 4.68 -3.10 -1.51
CA ASN A 24 3.67 -2.81 -2.53
C ASN A 24 3.23 -4.06 -3.29
N LYS A 25 4.14 -4.96 -3.64
CA LYS A 25 3.81 -6.26 -4.26
C LYS A 25 2.81 -7.06 -3.43
N LYS A 26 3.03 -7.13 -2.11
CA LYS A 26 2.16 -7.85 -1.18
C LYS A 26 0.81 -7.17 -1.02
N ILE A 27 0.80 -5.83 -0.94
CA ILE A 27 -0.43 -5.04 -0.89
C ILE A 27 -1.25 -5.26 -2.16
N ASN A 28 -0.64 -5.12 -3.34
CA ASN A 28 -1.29 -5.35 -4.63
C ASN A 28 -1.84 -6.76 -4.74
N PHE A 29 -1.07 -7.76 -4.34
CA PHE A 29 -1.53 -9.14 -4.32
C PHE A 29 -2.78 -9.31 -3.46
N ASN A 30 -2.78 -8.79 -2.23
CA ASN A 30 -3.93 -8.87 -1.33
C ASN A 30 -5.13 -8.11 -1.88
N LEU A 31 -4.95 -6.85 -2.32
CA LEU A 31 -6.04 -6.02 -2.83
C LEU A 31 -6.69 -6.66 -4.07
N LYS A 32 -5.91 -7.23 -5.01
CA LYS A 32 -6.44 -7.87 -6.23
C LYS A 32 -7.37 -9.04 -5.92
N GLN A 33 -7.19 -9.71 -4.77
CA GLN A 33 -8.09 -10.77 -4.35
C GLN A 33 -9.45 -10.21 -3.86
N LEU A 34 -9.51 -8.93 -3.49
CA LEU A 34 -10.73 -8.29 -2.98
C LEU A 34 -11.55 -7.65 -4.09
N ASN A 35 -10.91 -6.89 -4.98
CA ASN A 35 -11.59 -6.18 -6.05
C ASN A 35 -10.63 -6.00 -7.25
N ASN A 36 -11.06 -6.41 -8.44
CA ASN A 36 -10.26 -6.31 -9.67
C ASN A 36 -10.17 -4.88 -10.23
N GLN A 37 -10.94 -3.93 -9.69
CA GLN A 37 -10.98 -2.52 -10.12
C GLN A 37 -10.04 -1.60 -9.32
N ILE A 38 -9.33 -2.14 -8.33
CA ILE A 38 -8.35 -1.37 -7.57
C ILE A 38 -7.25 -0.80 -8.47
N GLU A 39 -6.70 0.31 -8.04
CA GLU A 39 -5.45 0.84 -8.59
C GLU A 39 -4.26 0.17 -7.90
N LEU A 40 -3.18 -0.10 -8.62
CA LEU A 40 -2.04 -0.82 -8.06
C LEU A 40 -0.93 0.15 -7.65
N LEU A 41 -0.32 -0.13 -6.51
CA LEU A 41 0.89 0.55 -6.09
C LEU A 41 2.06 0.18 -7.01
N PRO A 42 3.02 1.08 -7.24
CA PRO A 42 4.22 0.77 -8.01
C PRO A 42 5.03 -0.33 -7.32
N GLU A 43 5.44 -1.35 -8.06
CA GLU A 43 6.23 -2.50 -7.58
C GLU A 43 7.71 -2.40 -7.96
N LYS A 44 8.07 -1.39 -8.75
CA LYS A 44 9.43 -1.07 -9.22
C LYS A 44 9.49 0.36 -9.76
N VAL A 45 10.70 0.85 -10.06
CA VAL A 45 10.92 2.23 -10.52
C VAL A 45 10.27 2.50 -11.89
N GLU A 46 10.21 1.48 -12.76
CA GLU A 46 9.63 1.61 -14.09
C GLU A 46 8.14 1.95 -14.06
N ASP A 47 7.43 1.51 -13.01
CA ASP A 47 6.01 1.82 -12.81
C ASP A 47 5.78 3.31 -12.52
N LEU A 48 6.85 4.05 -12.22
CA LEU A 48 6.82 5.49 -11.94
C LEU A 48 7.10 6.35 -13.19
N GLY A 49 7.18 5.72 -14.37
CA GLY A 49 7.44 6.40 -15.65
C GLY A 49 8.91 6.40 -16.09
N GLY A 50 9.75 5.53 -15.52
CA GLY A 50 11.12 5.29 -15.97
C GLY A 50 12.17 6.32 -15.53
N GLU A 51 11.74 7.50 -15.07
CA GLU A 51 12.60 8.43 -14.34
C GLU A 51 12.42 8.21 -12.85
N ASN A 52 13.51 8.27 -12.07
CA ASN A 52 13.46 8.08 -10.62
C ASN A 52 12.74 9.29 -10.00
N PRO A 53 11.45 9.19 -9.60
CA PRO A 53 10.72 10.36 -9.13
C PRO A 53 11.30 10.83 -7.80
N SER A 54 11.08 12.09 -7.46
CA SER A 54 11.42 12.56 -6.12
C SER A 54 10.70 11.72 -5.06
N ALA A 55 11.33 11.50 -3.91
CA ALA A 55 10.74 10.74 -2.81
C ALA A 55 9.35 11.27 -2.43
N LEU A 56 9.17 12.60 -2.43
CA LEU A 56 7.87 13.23 -2.17
C LEU A 56 6.80 12.87 -3.21
N LYS A 57 7.17 12.79 -4.49
CA LYS A 57 6.22 12.40 -5.55
C LYS A 57 5.82 10.93 -5.39
N TYR A 58 6.76 10.05 -5.06
CA TYR A 58 6.48 8.65 -4.75
C TYR A 58 5.52 8.51 -3.56
N LEU A 59 5.81 9.19 -2.46
CA LEU A 59 4.98 9.17 -1.24
C LEU A 59 3.57 9.73 -1.51
N SER A 60 3.47 10.80 -2.31
CA SER A 60 2.19 11.37 -2.72
C SER A 60 1.36 10.38 -3.52
N LEU A 61 1.99 9.63 -4.43
CA LEU A 61 1.32 8.59 -5.21
C LEU A 61 0.82 7.48 -4.29
N VAL A 62 1.69 6.91 -3.45
CA VAL A 62 1.32 5.82 -2.53
C VAL A 62 0.15 6.22 -1.65
N ASN A 63 0.21 7.41 -1.04
CA ASN A 63 -0.84 7.89 -0.14
C ASN A 63 -2.17 8.14 -0.86
N GLU A 64 -2.16 8.68 -2.09
CA GLU A 64 -3.37 8.82 -2.90
C GLU A 64 -3.96 7.46 -3.26
N THR A 65 -3.15 6.58 -3.82
CA THR A 65 -3.60 5.26 -4.30
C THR A 65 -4.19 4.43 -3.17
N ILE A 66 -3.56 4.42 -1.99
CA ILE A 66 -4.09 3.69 -0.83
C ILE A 66 -5.40 4.29 -0.37
N HIS A 67 -5.53 5.62 -0.31
CA HIS A 67 -6.78 6.27 0.04
C HIS A 67 -7.91 5.93 -0.93
N GLN A 68 -7.66 6.00 -2.25
CA GLN A 68 -8.69 5.64 -3.24
C GLN A 68 -9.11 4.17 -3.12
N ASN A 69 -8.13 3.27 -2.99
CA ASN A 69 -8.42 1.85 -2.83
C ASN A 69 -9.15 1.53 -1.52
N SER A 70 -8.87 2.27 -0.45
CA SER A 70 -9.52 2.07 0.84
C SER A 70 -11.03 2.31 0.75
N LEU A 71 -11.44 3.33 0.00
CA LEU A 71 -12.84 3.64 -0.28
C LEU A 71 -13.55 2.49 -1.02
N LEU A 72 -12.84 1.78 -1.90
CA LEU A 72 -13.40 0.66 -2.68
C LEU A 72 -13.58 -0.62 -1.87
N VAL A 73 -12.80 -0.80 -0.80
CA VAL A 73 -12.80 -2.04 0.00
C VAL A 73 -13.35 -1.84 1.41
N GLY A 74 -13.87 -0.66 1.74
CA GLY A 74 -14.42 -0.36 3.07
C GLY A 74 -13.36 -0.28 4.17
N PHE A 75 -12.12 0.07 3.81
CA PHE A 75 -11.03 0.33 4.74
C PHE A 75 -10.94 1.84 5.01
N ASP A 76 -10.96 2.25 6.28
CA ASP A 76 -10.92 3.66 6.65
C ASP A 76 -9.47 4.16 6.73
N TYR A 77 -8.90 4.46 5.56
CA TYR A 77 -7.57 5.07 5.45
C TYR A 77 -7.68 6.58 5.25
N PRO A 78 -7.19 7.40 6.20
CA PRO A 78 -7.18 8.84 6.04
C PRO A 78 -6.11 9.27 5.03
N LYS A 79 -6.43 10.26 4.20
CA LYS A 79 -5.48 10.85 3.26
C LYS A 79 -4.51 11.77 4.00
N TYR A 80 -3.23 11.36 4.10
CA TYR A 80 -2.21 12.15 4.78
C TYR A 80 -1.58 13.23 3.88
N GLU A 81 -0.90 14.21 4.47
CA GLU A 81 -0.05 15.12 3.68
C GLU A 81 1.26 14.42 3.30
N PRO A 82 1.63 14.39 2.00
CA PRO A 82 2.85 13.72 1.57
C PRO A 82 4.07 14.57 1.87
N ASN A 83 4.72 14.28 2.99
CA ASN A 83 5.99 14.90 3.38
C ASN A 83 6.99 13.84 3.87
N LEU A 84 8.25 14.23 4.07
CA LEU A 84 9.27 13.30 4.53
C LEU A 84 8.96 12.73 5.93
N ALA A 85 8.30 13.48 6.80
CA ALA A 85 7.91 12.97 8.13
C ALA A 85 6.92 11.80 8.01
N PHE A 86 5.97 11.87 7.07
CA PHE A 86 5.08 10.76 6.75
C PHE A 86 5.87 9.49 6.38
N SER A 87 6.94 9.62 5.57
CA SER A 87 7.72 8.46 5.12
C SER A 87 8.43 7.69 6.24
N TYR A 88 8.87 8.37 7.30
CA TYR A 88 9.45 7.73 8.49
C TYR A 88 8.39 7.08 9.39
N ASP A 89 7.11 7.39 9.16
CA ASP A 89 5.97 6.87 9.93
C ASP A 89 5.07 5.97 9.07
N THR A 90 5.48 5.60 7.84
CA THR A 90 4.63 4.82 6.92
C THR A 90 4.26 3.46 7.50
N LYS A 91 5.11 2.84 8.33
CA LYS A 91 4.73 1.63 9.05
C LYS A 91 3.46 1.81 9.88
N SER A 92 3.41 2.81 10.76
CA SER A 92 2.26 3.01 11.64
C SER A 92 1.04 3.58 10.91
N LYS A 93 1.28 4.40 9.87
CA LYS A 93 0.24 5.12 9.12
C LYS A 93 -0.38 4.29 8.00
N VAL A 94 0.37 3.36 7.43
CA VAL A 94 0.03 2.64 6.21
C VAL A 94 0.06 1.13 6.40
N TYR A 95 1.24 0.58 6.69
CA TYR A 95 1.46 -0.87 6.62
C TYR A 95 0.79 -1.62 7.75
N ASP A 96 0.84 -1.12 8.98
CA ASP A 96 0.20 -1.73 10.15
C ASP A 96 -1.34 -1.74 10.01
N PRO A 97 -2.00 -0.62 9.69
CA PRO A 97 -3.43 -0.59 9.40
C PRO A 97 -3.85 -1.55 8.27
N LEU A 98 -3.11 -1.60 7.16
CA LEU A 98 -3.39 -2.54 6.07
C LEU A 98 -3.23 -3.99 6.50
N ASN A 99 -2.18 -4.31 7.27
CA ASN A 99 -1.98 -5.65 7.83
C ASN A 99 -3.14 -6.06 8.75
N ILE A 100 -3.60 -5.16 9.62
CA ILE A 100 -4.74 -5.40 10.51
C ILE A 100 -5.99 -5.66 9.67
N TYR A 101 -6.26 -4.82 8.68
CA TYR A 101 -7.38 -4.97 7.77
C TYR A 101 -7.33 -6.32 7.06
N PHE A 102 -6.23 -6.65 6.36
CA PHE A 102 -6.14 -7.92 5.62
C PHE A 102 -6.23 -9.16 6.53
N LYS A 103 -5.66 -9.12 7.75
CA LYS A 103 -5.80 -10.22 8.73
C LYS A 103 -7.23 -10.38 9.24
N SER A 104 -8.05 -9.33 9.19
CA SER A 104 -9.46 -9.43 9.56
C SER A 104 -10.28 -10.20 8.53
N LEU A 105 -9.83 -10.23 7.26
CA LEU A 105 -10.51 -10.89 6.14
C LEU A 105 -10.24 -12.41 6.04
N THR A 106 -9.28 -12.94 6.80
CA THR A 106 -8.95 -14.38 6.81
C THR A 106 -9.62 -15.15 7.94
N ARG A 107 -10.48 -14.49 8.74
CA ARG A 107 -11.21 -15.10 9.86
C ARG A 107 -12.51 -15.76 9.42
#